data_AF-A0A0Q9LFL1-F1
#
_entry.id   AF-A0A0Q9LFL1-F1
#
_cell.length_a   1.000
_cell.length_b   1.000
_cell.length_c   1.000
_cell.angle_alpha   90.00
_cell.angle_beta   90.00
_cell.angle_gamma   90.00
#
_symmetry.space_group_name_H-M   'P 1'
#
loop_
_entity.id
_entity.type
_entity.pdbx_description
1 polymer ?
#
loop_
_entity_poly.entity_id
_entity_poly.type
_entity_poly.pdbx_seq_one_letter_code
_entity_poly.pdbx_strand_id
1 'polypeptide(L)'
;MYGDTSVSASADAKFSISGSSVTASADDGNVPANTVDGSLTTRWSASGNGQWIKYDLGSNVKVAFIKIAFLSGDTRTSSFDIQTSTDNVNFTTVQANVTSSLNTSLQTFDFPDVTPVRYVRIVGHGNSVNTWNSYTEVEIYGVVPVTPGIPVSTSGELATALSNASAGTTIVLANGTYSQTGPFVLSNKNGTASSPITIKAANQGQAIISGGASLQIQNSSNVVIEGLKFTNLGNTALLLDGSNNIRVTRNQFALQATGGTLIWLQVSGVNSHHNRIDHNDFGPKSDMDPLIAYQGDNNGNISQYDVIEYNYFHDVGPWVANGKETIRLGLSGISLSNGFNTIQYNLFENCDGEPEIVSVKSSNNTVRYNTFKTSKGGLTSRHGHNNSFYGNYFLGDGVETEEAGIRIYGNDHKIYNNYMENLTANAIILDNGNYDGGTSGYPSNPTPDDLRAQWKIYRAQVVNNTIVNSTTGIVVGSSKTYATQDSRVANNIVRNSTGTLYDEVVTTNTVFEGNMGFGSTVSNNSSRTAAQIWGINPLLTTVNGLQKLSATSPAINAALGTYTFVTEDMDGETRSTTDIGADERSSSTSFGKHPLVVTEVGPNAP
;
A
#
# COMPACT_ATOMS: atom_id res chain seq x y z
N MET A 1 44.32 -8.33 9.76
CA MET A 1 44.46 -7.07 10.53
C MET A 1 43.16 -6.85 11.27
N TYR A 2 43.27 -6.42 12.52
CA TYR A 2 42.28 -6.47 13.58
C TYR A 2 40.87 -5.98 13.19
N GLY A 3 39.87 -6.75 13.61
CA GLY A 3 38.46 -6.39 13.48
C GLY A 3 38.15 -5.14 14.27
N ASP A 4 37.48 -4.21 13.61
CA ASP A 4 36.85 -3.07 14.24
C ASP A 4 35.59 -3.58 14.95
N THR A 5 35.70 -3.80 16.27
CA THR A 5 34.57 -4.07 17.17
C THR A 5 34.01 -2.76 17.73
N SER A 6 33.94 -1.68 16.93
CA SER A 6 33.12 -0.54 17.31
C SER A 6 31.65 -0.95 17.25
N VAL A 7 31.13 -1.33 18.41
CA VAL A 7 29.69 -1.32 18.66
C VAL A 7 29.23 0.11 18.35
N SER A 8 28.58 0.32 17.21
CA SER A 8 27.96 1.61 16.91
C SER A 8 27.07 1.96 18.09
N ALA A 9 27.30 3.10 18.73
CA ALA A 9 26.40 3.58 19.76
C ALA A 9 24.98 3.61 19.16
N SER A 10 24.05 2.84 19.73
CA SER A 10 22.66 2.80 19.29
C SER A 10 22.12 4.23 19.32
N ALA A 11 21.60 4.70 18.19
CA ALA A 11 20.88 5.98 18.15
C ALA A 11 19.67 5.92 19.09
N ASP A 12 19.33 7.06 19.70
CA ASP A 12 18.14 7.16 20.54
C ASP A 12 16.88 7.04 19.67
N ALA A 13 15.97 6.15 20.06
CA ALA A 13 14.72 5.89 19.35
C ALA A 13 13.52 6.04 20.29
N LYS A 14 12.34 6.28 19.71
CA LYS A 14 11.06 6.39 20.46
C LYS A 14 10.74 5.04 21.09
N PHE A 15 10.43 5.02 22.38
CA PHE A 15 9.89 3.84 23.05
C PHE A 15 8.42 3.61 22.66
N SER A 16 8.06 2.37 22.32
CA SER A 16 6.66 1.95 22.14
C SER A 16 6.02 1.68 23.49
N ILE A 17 5.14 2.58 23.95
CA ILE A 17 4.47 2.50 25.26
C ILE A 17 2.99 2.19 25.03
N SER A 18 2.49 1.10 25.63
CA SER A 18 1.06 0.78 25.56
C SER A 18 0.26 1.74 26.44
N GLY A 19 -0.94 2.13 26.00
CA GLY A 19 -1.85 2.94 26.82
C GLY A 19 -2.19 2.33 28.18
N SER A 20 -2.16 1.00 28.31
CA SER A 20 -2.35 0.29 29.59
C SER A 20 -1.14 0.39 30.54
N SER A 21 0.02 0.78 30.02
CA SER A 21 1.26 1.03 30.78
C SER A 21 1.37 2.48 31.26
N VAL A 22 0.36 3.32 30.97
CA VAL A 22 0.29 4.71 31.40
C VAL A 22 -0.72 4.85 32.54
N THR A 23 -0.29 5.45 33.65
CA THR A 23 -1.13 5.70 34.83
C THR A 23 -0.97 7.14 35.30
N ALA A 24 -1.99 7.72 35.93
CA ALA A 24 -1.94 9.08 36.44
C ALA A 24 -2.55 9.17 37.84
N SER A 25 -2.35 10.32 38.50
CA SER A 25 -2.93 10.61 39.82
C SER A 25 -4.44 10.80 39.79
N ALA A 26 -4.98 11.33 38.68
CA ALA A 26 -6.39 11.57 38.43
C ALA A 26 -6.63 11.82 36.93
N ASP A 27 -7.89 11.87 36.51
CA ASP A 27 -8.32 12.38 35.21
C ASP A 27 -9.75 12.96 35.27
N ASP A 28 -10.14 13.74 34.27
CA ASP A 28 -11.49 14.33 34.11
C ASP A 28 -12.38 13.54 33.11
N GLY A 29 -12.07 12.26 32.88
CA GLY A 29 -12.60 11.47 31.77
C GLY A 29 -11.72 11.48 30.52
N ASN A 30 -10.72 12.38 30.45
CA ASN A 30 -9.65 12.33 29.47
C ASN A 30 -8.48 11.51 30.06
N VAL A 31 -8.46 10.22 29.73
CA VAL A 31 -7.64 9.20 30.40
C VAL A 31 -6.14 9.24 30.01
N PRO A 32 -5.24 8.68 30.84
CA PRO A 32 -3.78 8.70 30.58
C PRO A 32 -3.35 8.05 29.26
N ALA A 33 -4.06 7.01 28.83
CA ALA A 33 -3.79 6.28 27.60
C ALA A 33 -3.83 7.15 26.33
N ASN A 34 -4.59 8.26 26.37
CA ASN A 34 -4.70 9.21 25.28
C ASN A 34 -3.40 9.98 25.00
N THR A 35 -2.37 9.85 25.84
CA THR A 35 -1.07 10.53 25.63
C THR A 35 -0.08 9.72 24.81
N VAL A 36 -0.44 8.50 24.40
CA VAL A 36 0.43 7.60 23.61
C VAL A 36 -0.35 6.94 22.46
N ASP A 37 -1.47 7.55 22.05
CA ASP A 37 -2.33 7.06 20.98
C ASP A 37 -1.96 7.65 19.60
N GLY A 38 -0.97 8.56 19.55
CA GLY A 38 -0.51 9.22 18.34
C GLY A 38 -1.45 10.31 17.82
N SER A 39 -2.46 10.71 18.61
CA SER A 39 -3.47 11.69 18.23
C SER A 39 -3.30 12.98 19.04
N LEU A 40 -2.97 14.08 18.38
CA LEU A 40 -2.92 15.41 19.03
C LEU A 40 -4.31 15.98 19.36
N THR A 41 -5.39 15.24 19.08
CA THR A 41 -6.78 15.69 19.29
C THR A 41 -7.40 15.12 20.57
N THR A 42 -6.82 14.03 21.08
CA THR A 42 -7.13 13.41 22.37
C THR A 42 -6.15 13.92 23.41
N ARG A 43 -6.44 13.72 24.71
CA ARG A 43 -5.55 14.20 25.79
C ARG A 43 -5.72 13.39 27.07
N TRP A 44 -4.76 13.55 27.97
CA TRP A 44 -4.97 13.37 29.42
C TRP A 44 -5.19 14.72 30.09
N SER A 45 -6.00 14.80 31.16
CA SER A 45 -6.16 16.06 31.92
C SER A 45 -6.49 15.88 33.40
N ALA A 46 -5.80 16.65 34.25
CA ALA A 46 -6.07 16.71 35.69
C ALA A 46 -5.82 18.11 36.27
N SER A 47 -6.70 18.57 37.16
CA SER A 47 -6.57 19.87 37.83
C SER A 47 -5.81 19.78 39.15
N GLY A 48 -4.90 20.72 39.36
CA GLY A 48 -4.18 20.91 40.61
C GLY A 48 -2.67 20.93 40.42
N ASN A 49 -1.98 21.53 41.39
CA ASN A 49 -0.53 21.48 41.48
C ASN A 49 -0.09 20.10 42.01
N GLY A 50 0.86 19.46 41.32
CA GLY A 50 1.41 18.16 41.71
C GLY A 50 0.67 16.96 41.12
N GLN A 51 -0.28 17.16 40.20
CA GLN A 51 -0.87 16.07 39.44
C GLN A 51 0.20 15.43 38.56
N TRP A 52 0.21 14.11 38.46
CA TRP A 52 1.25 13.40 37.74
C TRP A 52 0.68 12.38 36.76
N ILE A 53 1.43 12.16 35.68
CA ILE A 53 1.25 11.05 34.74
C ILE A 53 2.57 10.28 34.62
N LYS A 54 2.50 8.96 34.57
CA LYS A 54 3.64 8.05 34.64
C LYS A 54 3.54 6.97 33.56
N TYR A 55 4.66 6.72 32.92
CA TYR A 55 4.86 5.75 31.84
C TYR A 55 5.76 4.61 32.34
N ASP A 56 5.31 3.36 32.29
CA ASP A 56 6.16 2.17 32.47
C ASP A 56 6.76 1.76 31.12
N LEU A 57 8.09 1.80 31.02
CA LEU A 57 8.86 1.42 29.82
C LEU A 57 9.03 -0.11 29.69
N GLY A 58 8.50 -0.89 30.64
CA GLY A 58 8.48 -2.35 30.64
C GLY A 58 9.81 -2.99 31.11
N SER A 59 10.92 -2.28 30.99
CA SER A 59 12.25 -2.73 31.43
C SER A 59 13.15 -1.54 31.82
N ASN A 60 14.32 -1.84 32.39
CA ASN A 60 15.33 -0.83 32.72
C ASN A 60 16.12 -0.44 31.45
N VAL A 61 16.03 0.83 31.04
CA VAL A 61 16.59 1.35 29.78
C VAL A 61 17.36 2.66 29.99
N LYS A 62 18.08 3.15 28.96
CA LYS A 62 18.60 4.53 28.94
C LYS A 62 17.51 5.45 28.39
N VAL A 63 17.16 6.52 29.09
CA VAL A 63 16.27 7.59 28.57
C VAL A 63 17.12 8.83 28.31
N ALA A 64 16.99 9.41 27.12
CA ALA A 64 17.73 10.60 26.69
C ALA A 64 16.87 11.86 26.84
N PHE A 65 15.70 11.89 26.20
CA PHE A 65 14.81 13.04 26.22
C PHE A 65 13.34 12.62 26.11
N ILE A 66 12.43 13.56 26.35
CA ILE A 66 11.00 13.38 26.06
C ILE A 66 10.50 14.47 25.12
N LYS A 67 9.40 14.19 24.43
CA LYS A 67 8.60 15.20 23.74
C LYS A 67 7.20 15.27 24.31
N ILE A 68 6.64 16.46 24.45
CA ILE A 68 5.27 16.66 24.94
C ILE A 68 4.56 17.68 24.05
N ALA A 69 3.32 17.38 23.69
CA ALA A 69 2.36 18.34 23.12
C ALA A 69 1.29 18.69 24.17
N PHE A 70 0.86 19.95 24.20
CA PHE A 70 -0.02 20.49 25.24
C PHE A 70 -1.33 21.01 24.66
N LEU A 71 -2.44 20.78 25.36
CA LEU A 71 -3.73 21.36 24.98
C LEU A 71 -3.67 22.88 25.06
N SER A 72 -4.13 23.57 24.01
CA SER A 72 -4.07 25.04 23.90
C SER A 72 -2.65 25.58 24.03
N GLY A 73 -1.64 24.79 23.64
CA GLY A 73 -0.23 25.17 23.76
C GLY A 73 0.15 26.41 22.94
N ASP A 74 -0.64 26.80 21.94
CA ASP A 74 -0.49 28.06 21.18
C ASP A 74 -0.86 29.32 21.97
N THR A 75 -1.65 29.17 23.03
CA THR A 75 -2.17 30.27 23.86
C THR A 75 -1.81 30.17 25.33
N ARG A 76 -1.28 29.01 25.78
CA ARG A 76 -0.92 28.74 27.17
C ARG A 76 0.45 28.08 27.26
N THR A 77 1.24 28.47 28.25
CA THR A 77 2.45 27.74 28.63
C THR A 77 2.12 26.81 29.79
N SER A 78 2.63 25.58 29.77
CA SER A 78 2.47 24.60 30.85
C SER A 78 3.75 24.49 31.67
N SER A 79 3.61 24.33 32.99
CA SER A 79 4.74 24.21 33.92
C SER A 79 4.79 22.82 34.54
N PHE A 80 5.95 22.16 34.58
CA PHE A 80 6.08 20.78 35.06
C PHE A 80 7.52 20.38 35.44
N ASP A 81 7.65 19.28 36.18
CA ASP A 81 8.89 18.54 36.41
C ASP A 81 8.90 17.23 35.62
N ILE A 82 10.09 16.75 35.26
CA ILE A 82 10.33 15.41 34.71
C ILE A 82 11.10 14.60 35.75
N GLN A 83 10.58 13.42 36.06
CA GLN A 83 11.14 12.50 37.05
C GLN A 83 11.33 11.11 36.46
N THR A 84 12.33 10.38 36.94
CA THR A 84 12.60 8.99 36.54
C THR A 84 12.73 8.08 37.75
N SER A 85 12.47 6.79 37.57
CA SER A 85 12.57 5.76 38.61
C SER A 85 12.85 4.38 38.01
N THR A 86 13.50 3.51 38.78
CA THR A 86 13.67 2.08 38.45
C THR A 86 12.64 1.18 39.13
N ASP A 87 12.00 1.64 40.20
CA ASP A 87 11.21 0.82 41.13
C ASP A 87 9.76 1.30 41.33
N ASN A 88 9.38 2.43 40.73
CA ASN A 88 8.08 3.08 40.88
C ASN A 88 7.75 3.50 42.34
N VAL A 89 8.77 3.59 43.20
CA VAL A 89 8.65 4.07 44.58
C VAL A 89 9.50 5.32 44.76
N ASN A 90 10.78 5.24 44.40
CA ASN A 90 11.75 6.30 44.53
C ASN A 90 11.92 7.00 43.18
N PHE A 91 11.52 8.27 43.10
CA PHE A 91 11.63 9.09 41.89
C PHE A 91 12.69 10.17 42.07
N THR A 92 13.53 10.33 41.04
CA THR A 92 14.53 11.40 40.96
C THR A 92 14.08 12.42 39.93
N THR A 93 14.07 13.71 40.27
CA THR A 93 13.80 14.79 39.30
C THR A 93 15.02 14.99 38.41
N VAL A 94 14.84 14.75 37.10
CA VAL A 94 15.88 14.92 36.08
C VAL A 94 15.82 16.30 35.43
N GLN A 95 14.65 16.94 35.47
CA GLN A 95 14.45 18.32 35.03
C GLN A 95 13.34 18.96 35.88
N ALA A 96 13.59 20.15 36.44
CA ALA A 96 12.66 20.81 37.36
C ALA A 96 12.19 22.16 36.82
N ASN A 97 10.96 22.55 37.14
CA ASN A 97 10.33 23.84 36.82
C ASN A 97 10.40 24.19 35.31
N VAL A 98 10.21 23.18 34.46
CA VAL A 98 10.17 23.35 33.00
C VAL A 98 8.93 24.16 32.64
N THR A 99 9.06 25.07 31.68
CA THR A 99 7.93 25.80 31.08
C THR A 99 7.91 25.56 29.58
N SER A 100 6.78 25.15 29.02
CA SER A 100 6.63 24.93 27.58
C SER A 100 6.68 26.23 26.77
N SER A 101 7.05 26.14 25.50
CA SER A 101 6.89 27.23 24.53
C SER A 101 5.44 27.30 24.03
N LEU A 102 5.10 28.43 23.38
CA LEU A 102 3.78 28.63 22.77
C LEU A 102 3.69 27.95 21.38
N ASN A 103 3.24 26.70 21.34
CA ASN A 103 2.81 25.98 20.14
C ASN A 103 2.03 24.71 20.53
N THR A 104 1.29 24.12 19.59
CA THR A 104 0.52 22.87 19.77
C THR A 104 1.25 21.62 19.29
N SER A 105 2.47 21.75 18.76
CA SER A 105 3.27 20.62 18.28
C SER A 105 4.03 19.94 19.43
N LEU A 106 4.58 18.75 19.16
CA LEU A 106 5.49 18.07 20.08
C LEU A 106 6.74 18.93 20.32
N GLN A 107 6.97 19.30 21.58
CA GLN A 107 8.14 20.07 22.01
C GLN A 107 9.14 19.13 22.67
N THR A 108 10.43 19.28 22.37
CA THR A 108 11.49 18.43 22.93
C THR A 108 12.01 19.01 24.23
N PHE A 109 12.04 18.19 25.28
CA PHE A 109 12.59 18.49 26.59
C PHE A 109 13.76 17.54 26.86
N ASP A 110 14.95 18.07 26.65
CA ASP A 110 16.21 17.36 26.76
C ASP A 110 16.80 17.51 28.17
N PHE A 111 17.41 16.44 28.68
CA PHE A 111 18.04 16.36 29.99
C PHE A 111 19.22 15.38 29.92
N PRO A 112 20.16 15.41 30.89
CA PRO A 112 21.25 14.44 30.90
C PRO A 112 20.72 13.00 30.86
N ASP A 113 21.19 12.20 29.89
CA ASP A 113 20.80 10.80 29.73
C ASP A 113 20.83 10.05 31.07
N VAL A 114 19.73 9.37 31.39
CA VAL A 114 19.59 8.61 32.64
C VAL A 114 19.53 7.13 32.34
N THR A 115 20.34 6.35 33.06
CA THR A 115 20.35 4.89 33.01
C THR A 115 20.69 4.29 34.37
N PRO A 116 20.01 3.22 34.81
CA PRO A 116 18.79 2.65 34.24
C PRO A 116 17.52 3.45 34.62
N VAL A 117 16.51 3.45 33.75
CA VAL A 117 15.16 3.99 33.99
C VAL A 117 14.12 2.96 33.57
N ARG A 118 13.10 2.73 34.40
CA ARG A 118 11.91 1.96 34.01
C ARG A 118 10.65 2.82 33.95
N TYR A 119 10.56 3.82 34.81
CA TYR A 119 9.41 4.70 34.91
C TYR A 119 9.82 6.13 34.65
N VAL A 120 9.07 6.81 33.77
CA VAL A 120 9.15 8.27 33.58
C VAL A 120 7.87 8.87 34.11
N ARG A 121 7.96 9.93 34.91
CA ARG A 121 6.82 10.63 35.51
C ARG A 121 6.93 12.12 35.24
N ILE A 122 5.86 12.70 34.70
CA ILE A 122 5.72 14.16 34.53
C ILE A 122 4.85 14.66 35.67
N VAL A 123 5.34 15.61 36.47
CA VAL A 123 4.60 16.24 37.57
C VAL A 123 4.19 17.64 37.13
N GLY A 124 2.91 17.85 36.90
CA GLY A 124 2.36 19.11 36.41
C GLY A 124 2.10 20.13 37.52
N HIS A 125 2.34 21.41 37.20
CA HIS A 125 2.16 22.57 38.06
C HIS A 125 1.13 23.57 37.50
N GLY A 126 0.29 23.13 36.58
CA GLY A 126 -0.70 23.95 35.88
C GLY A 126 -0.16 24.62 34.62
N ASN A 127 -0.84 25.67 34.20
CA ASN A 127 -0.49 26.48 33.03
C ASN A 127 -0.62 27.98 33.34
N SER A 128 -0.26 28.82 32.38
CA SER A 128 -0.28 30.28 32.51
C SER A 128 -1.66 30.91 32.79
N VAL A 129 -2.75 30.14 32.67
CA VAL A 129 -4.13 30.61 32.87
C VAL A 129 -4.77 30.01 34.12
N ASN A 130 -4.51 28.73 34.43
CA ASN A 130 -5.15 28.02 35.54
C ASN A 130 -4.35 26.78 35.98
N THR A 131 -4.89 26.02 36.94
CA THR A 131 -4.21 24.86 37.55
C THR A 131 -4.35 23.54 36.77
N TRP A 132 -4.86 23.56 35.54
CA TRP A 132 -5.02 22.33 34.75
C TRP A 132 -3.71 21.90 34.07
N ASN A 133 -3.45 20.60 34.11
CA ASN A 133 -2.38 19.93 33.38
C ASN A 133 -3.01 19.12 32.26
N SER A 134 -2.68 19.40 31.01
CA SER A 134 -3.35 18.80 29.84
C SER A 134 -2.36 18.49 28.73
N TYR A 135 -2.06 17.20 28.54
CA TYR A 135 -1.08 16.73 27.55
C TYR A 135 -1.81 15.96 26.46
N THR A 136 -1.57 16.30 25.20
CA THR A 136 -2.21 15.65 24.06
C THR A 136 -1.40 14.46 23.55
N GLU A 137 -0.07 14.50 23.63
CA GLU A 137 0.81 13.38 23.27
C GLU A 137 2.13 13.52 24.05
N VAL A 138 2.71 12.38 24.45
CA VAL A 138 4.02 12.28 25.08
C VAL A 138 4.83 11.18 24.41
N GLU A 139 6.03 11.52 23.93
CA GLU A 139 7.00 10.58 23.39
C GLU A 139 8.22 10.51 24.30
N ILE A 140 8.73 9.30 24.56
CA ILE A 140 9.94 9.10 25.36
C ILE A 140 10.99 8.48 24.43
N TYR A 141 12.20 9.02 24.46
CA TYR A 141 13.30 8.59 23.61
C TYR A 141 14.50 8.15 24.43
N GLY A 142 15.24 7.17 23.90
CA GLY A 142 16.48 6.71 24.48
C GLY A 142 17.04 5.48 23.77
N VAL A 143 17.97 4.77 24.41
CA VAL A 143 18.45 3.51 23.87
C VAL A 143 17.41 2.45 24.16
N VAL A 144 16.61 2.14 23.14
CA VAL A 144 15.67 1.03 23.19
C VAL A 144 16.48 -0.23 23.42
N PRO A 145 16.22 -1.01 24.49
CA PRO A 145 16.92 -2.25 24.73
C PRO A 145 16.60 -3.15 23.53
N VAL A 146 17.60 -3.32 22.67
CA VAL A 146 17.62 -4.44 21.75
C VAL A 146 17.67 -5.65 22.67
N THR A 147 16.53 -6.30 22.92
CA THR A 147 16.56 -7.69 23.36
C THR A 147 17.46 -8.37 22.33
N PRO A 148 18.62 -8.91 22.70
CA PRO A 148 19.50 -9.53 21.72
C PRO A 148 18.66 -10.58 21.00
N GLY A 149 18.37 -10.34 19.72
CA GLY A 149 17.55 -11.26 18.95
C GLY A 149 18.19 -12.64 19.01
N ILE A 150 17.39 -13.70 19.00
CA ILE A 150 17.86 -15.07 18.99
C ILE A 150 18.69 -15.25 17.71
N PRO A 151 20.03 -15.32 17.80
CA PRO A 151 20.84 -15.51 16.62
C PRO A 151 20.67 -16.95 16.16
N VAL A 152 20.41 -17.14 14.87
CA VAL A 152 20.34 -18.48 14.27
C VAL A 152 21.31 -18.54 13.10
N SER A 153 22.10 -19.60 13.03
CA SER A 153 23.17 -19.81 12.05
C SER A 153 22.99 -21.11 11.25
N THR A 154 22.02 -21.94 11.63
CA THR A 154 21.71 -23.22 10.98
C THR A 154 20.21 -23.39 10.75
N SER A 155 19.82 -24.27 9.81
CA SER A 155 18.42 -24.64 9.58
C SER A 155 17.73 -25.18 10.85
N GLY A 156 18.43 -26.00 11.63
CA GLY A 156 17.87 -26.59 12.86
C GLY A 156 17.59 -25.54 13.94
N GLU A 157 18.47 -24.54 14.07
CA GLU A 157 18.26 -23.40 14.97
C GLU A 157 17.09 -22.53 14.51
N LEU A 158 16.98 -22.26 13.21
CA LEU A 158 15.84 -21.53 12.65
C LEU A 158 14.52 -22.25 12.95
N ALA A 159 14.43 -23.55 12.66
CA ALA A 159 13.23 -24.34 12.94
C ALA A 159 12.85 -24.31 14.43
N THR A 160 13.83 -24.46 15.32
CA THR A 160 13.62 -24.42 16.78
C THR A 160 13.19 -23.03 17.27
N ALA A 161 13.78 -21.97 16.72
CA ALA A 161 13.43 -20.59 17.07
C ALA A 161 11.98 -20.26 16.65
N LEU A 162 11.56 -20.68 15.45
CA LEU A 162 10.19 -20.49 14.96
C LEU A 162 9.17 -21.25 15.83
N SER A 163 9.47 -22.50 16.23
CA SER A 163 8.57 -23.28 17.10
C SER A 163 8.45 -22.70 18.50
N ASN A 164 9.48 -22.02 19.00
CA ASN A 164 9.52 -21.46 20.35
C ASN A 164 9.11 -19.98 20.42
N ALA A 165 8.93 -19.32 19.28
CA ALA A 165 8.60 -17.91 19.22
C ALA A 165 7.34 -17.57 20.03
N SER A 166 7.38 -16.38 20.64
CA SER A 166 6.30 -15.73 21.39
C SER A 166 6.34 -14.23 21.11
N ALA A 167 5.32 -13.46 21.52
CA ALA A 167 5.27 -12.02 21.29
C ALA A 167 6.57 -11.30 21.70
N GLY A 168 7.08 -10.43 20.83
CA GLY A 168 8.35 -9.72 20.99
C GLY A 168 9.60 -10.52 20.62
N THR A 169 9.49 -11.81 20.27
CA THR A 169 10.64 -12.60 19.82
C THR A 169 11.21 -12.02 18.53
N THR A 170 12.51 -11.75 18.52
CA THR A 170 13.26 -11.40 17.29
C THR A 170 14.22 -12.54 16.98
N ILE A 171 14.06 -13.19 15.83
CA ILE A 171 14.93 -14.24 15.30
C ILE A 171 15.83 -13.59 14.25
N VAL A 172 17.14 -13.65 14.46
CA VAL A 172 18.14 -12.99 13.59
C VAL A 172 18.96 -14.05 12.87
N LEU A 173 18.70 -14.22 11.57
CA LEU A 173 19.38 -15.17 10.72
C LEU A 173 20.75 -14.60 10.32
N ALA A 174 21.82 -15.27 10.72
CA ALA A 174 23.17 -14.98 10.24
C ALA A 174 23.28 -15.17 8.71
N ASN A 175 24.36 -14.65 8.13
CA ASN A 175 24.63 -14.86 6.71
C ASN A 175 24.81 -16.35 6.44
N GLY A 176 24.15 -16.86 5.41
CA GLY A 176 24.23 -18.26 5.06
C GLY A 176 22.98 -18.78 4.40
N THR A 177 23.00 -20.08 4.16
CA THR A 177 21.94 -20.80 3.45
C THR A 177 21.18 -21.69 4.41
N TYR A 178 19.86 -21.52 4.44
CA TYR A 178 18.92 -22.29 5.24
C TYR A 178 18.10 -23.17 4.30
N SER A 179 18.33 -24.48 4.38
CA SER A 179 17.65 -25.50 3.57
C SER A 179 17.27 -26.69 4.42
N GLN A 180 16.15 -27.34 4.09
CA GLN A 180 15.72 -28.61 4.65
C GLN A 180 14.71 -29.28 3.70
N THR A 181 14.33 -30.52 3.99
CA THR A 181 13.20 -31.16 3.32
C THR A 181 11.90 -30.57 3.89
N GLY A 182 11.14 -29.85 3.06
CA GLY A 182 9.88 -29.22 3.46
C GLY A 182 10.05 -27.83 4.11
N PRO A 183 8.95 -27.23 4.59
CA PRO A 183 8.93 -25.84 5.03
C PRO A 183 9.55 -25.61 6.41
N PHE A 184 10.11 -24.41 6.63
CA PHE A 184 10.20 -23.79 7.94
C PHE A 184 8.83 -23.22 8.31
N VAL A 185 8.29 -23.60 9.47
CA VAL A 185 6.90 -23.27 9.83
C VAL A 185 6.86 -22.49 11.14
N LEU A 186 6.20 -21.34 11.12
CA LEU A 186 5.72 -20.64 12.30
C LEU A 186 4.20 -20.83 12.35
N SER A 187 3.72 -21.58 13.34
CA SER A 187 2.31 -21.99 13.43
C SER A 187 1.73 -21.69 14.80
N ASN A 188 0.53 -21.10 14.83
CA ASN A 188 -0.19 -20.72 16.05
C ASN A 188 0.61 -19.78 16.97
N LYS A 189 1.37 -18.85 16.39
CA LYS A 189 2.18 -17.87 17.12
C LYS A 189 1.65 -16.47 16.89
N ASN A 190 1.41 -15.75 17.98
CA ASN A 190 0.80 -14.43 17.92
C ASN A 190 1.70 -13.43 18.64
N GLY A 191 2.25 -12.50 17.86
CA GLY A 191 2.79 -11.26 18.40
C GLY A 191 1.67 -10.30 18.77
N THR A 192 2.06 -9.08 19.13
CA THR A 192 1.13 -7.95 19.26
C THR A 192 1.63 -6.78 18.41
N ALA A 193 0.79 -5.78 18.16
CA ALA A 193 1.21 -4.58 17.45
C ALA A 193 2.42 -3.87 18.10
N SER A 194 2.51 -3.88 19.44
CA SER A 194 3.64 -3.31 20.19
C SER A 194 4.84 -4.25 20.31
N SER A 195 4.64 -5.55 20.11
CA SER A 195 5.63 -6.60 20.33
C SER A 195 5.47 -7.70 19.28
N PRO A 196 5.74 -7.41 18.00
CA PRO A 196 5.60 -8.39 16.93
C PRO A 196 6.64 -9.50 17.07
N ILE A 197 6.38 -10.64 16.45
CA ILE A 197 7.41 -11.64 16.21
C ILE A 197 8.18 -11.20 14.96
N THR A 198 9.49 -11.06 15.04
CA THR A 198 10.32 -10.62 13.91
C THR A 198 11.23 -11.76 13.47
N ILE A 199 11.22 -12.08 12.17
CA ILE A 199 12.14 -13.02 11.51
C ILE A 199 12.95 -12.19 10.53
N LYS A 200 14.22 -11.94 10.83
CA LYS A 200 15.04 -11.03 10.01
C LYS A 200 16.42 -11.58 9.67
N ALA A 201 16.95 -11.18 8.52
CA ALA A 201 18.36 -11.35 8.23
C ALA A 201 19.21 -10.39 9.11
N ALA A 202 20.38 -10.85 9.54
CA ALA A 202 21.39 -10.01 10.17
C ALA A 202 21.93 -8.97 9.17
N ASN A 203 22.12 -9.38 7.92
CA ASN A 203 22.46 -8.51 6.80
C ASN A 203 21.48 -8.78 5.66
N GLN A 204 20.79 -7.75 5.18
CA GLN A 204 19.76 -7.84 4.15
C GLN A 204 20.25 -8.63 2.91
N GLY A 205 19.45 -9.60 2.48
CA GLY A 205 19.71 -10.47 1.34
C GLY A 205 20.76 -11.57 1.57
N GLN A 206 21.40 -11.63 2.74
CA GLN A 206 22.49 -12.58 3.03
C GLN A 206 22.03 -13.84 3.78
N ALA A 207 20.80 -13.87 4.31
CA ALA A 207 20.16 -15.07 4.84
C ALA A 207 19.24 -15.67 3.76
N ILE A 208 19.63 -16.82 3.20
CA ILE A 208 19.03 -17.38 1.98
C ILE A 208 18.20 -18.62 2.31
N ILE A 209 16.89 -18.57 2.12
CA ILE A 209 16.01 -19.73 2.13
C ILE A 209 16.11 -20.43 0.76
N SER A 210 16.58 -21.68 0.74
CA SER A 210 16.90 -22.38 -0.52
C SER A 210 16.63 -23.89 -0.50
N GLY A 211 16.94 -24.57 -1.61
CA GLY A 211 16.70 -26.00 -1.79
C GLY A 211 15.19 -26.27 -1.84
N GLY A 212 14.75 -27.36 -1.21
CA GLY A 212 13.32 -27.67 -1.08
C GLY A 212 12.60 -26.92 0.05
N ALA A 213 13.29 -26.01 0.76
CA ALA A 213 12.69 -25.28 1.88
C ALA A 213 11.81 -24.12 1.42
N SER A 214 10.83 -23.77 2.23
CA SER A 214 10.05 -22.54 2.13
C SER A 214 9.81 -21.97 3.52
N LEU A 215 9.22 -20.78 3.62
CA LEU A 215 8.73 -20.23 4.88
C LEU A 215 7.20 -20.24 4.87
N GLN A 216 6.59 -20.75 5.94
CA GLN A 216 5.14 -20.76 6.09
C GLN A 216 4.75 -20.15 7.42
N ILE A 217 3.84 -19.17 7.37
CA ILE A 217 3.21 -18.53 8.51
C ILE A 217 1.77 -19.01 8.55
N GLN A 218 1.41 -19.74 9.60
CA GLN A 218 0.13 -20.43 9.69
C GLN A 218 -0.61 -20.03 10.97
N ASN A 219 -1.89 -19.66 10.87
CA ASN A 219 -2.75 -19.34 12.01
C ASN A 219 -2.08 -18.38 13.02
N SER A 220 -1.38 -17.38 12.51
CA SER A 220 -0.46 -16.54 13.28
C SER A 220 -0.75 -15.06 13.03
N SER A 221 -0.32 -14.20 13.94
CA SER A 221 -0.56 -12.75 13.81
C SER A 221 0.60 -11.90 14.30
N ASN A 222 0.67 -10.67 13.76
CA ASN A 222 1.68 -9.66 14.14
C ASN A 222 3.10 -10.21 13.97
N VAL A 223 3.42 -10.65 12.75
CA VAL A 223 4.74 -11.18 12.39
C VAL A 223 5.38 -10.31 11.32
N VAL A 224 6.67 -10.01 11.48
CA VAL A 224 7.48 -9.27 10.50
C VAL A 224 8.51 -10.23 9.90
N ILE A 225 8.58 -10.29 8.57
CA ILE A 225 9.58 -11.04 7.81
C ILE A 225 10.42 -10.02 7.04
N GLU A 226 11.68 -9.88 7.42
CA GLU A 226 12.53 -8.76 6.99
C GLU A 226 13.87 -9.21 6.40
N GLY A 227 14.20 -8.70 5.22
CA GLY A 227 15.58 -8.77 4.72
C GLY A 227 16.05 -10.15 4.25
N LEU A 228 15.16 -11.14 4.11
CA LEU A 228 15.51 -12.48 3.66
C LEU A 228 15.66 -12.54 2.13
N LYS A 229 16.39 -13.55 1.65
CA LYS A 229 16.42 -13.91 0.23
C LYS A 229 15.82 -15.30 0.01
N PHE A 230 14.91 -15.43 -0.94
CA PHE A 230 14.31 -16.70 -1.32
C PHE A 230 14.85 -17.14 -2.69
N THR A 231 15.46 -18.33 -2.73
CA THR A 231 15.96 -18.97 -3.96
C THR A 231 15.56 -20.45 -4.02
N ASN A 232 14.51 -20.82 -3.30
CA ASN A 232 14.08 -22.20 -3.18
C ASN A 232 13.46 -22.74 -4.48
N LEU A 233 13.31 -24.07 -4.54
CA LEU A 233 12.92 -24.83 -5.73
C LEU A 233 11.54 -25.44 -5.56
N GLY A 234 10.70 -25.32 -6.59
CA GLY A 234 9.47 -26.10 -6.76
C GLY A 234 8.41 -25.94 -5.66
N ASN A 235 8.59 -25.00 -4.73
CA ASN A 235 7.70 -24.76 -3.60
C ASN A 235 7.45 -23.27 -3.46
N THR A 236 6.24 -22.88 -3.04
CA THR A 236 5.92 -21.48 -2.72
C THR A 236 6.93 -20.96 -1.71
N ALA A 237 7.62 -19.87 -2.03
CA ALA A 237 8.69 -19.32 -1.20
C ALA A 237 8.16 -18.91 0.18
N LEU A 238 7.03 -18.20 0.17
CA LEU A 238 6.36 -17.71 1.36
C LEU A 238 4.86 -17.97 1.28
N LEU A 239 4.34 -18.73 2.25
CA LEU A 239 2.91 -18.94 2.42
C LEU A 239 2.44 -18.21 3.68
N LEU A 240 1.42 -17.36 3.53
CA LEU A 240 0.64 -16.79 4.62
C LEU A 240 -0.73 -17.48 4.62
N ASP A 241 -0.94 -18.38 5.58
CA ASP A 241 -2.15 -19.19 5.66
C ASP A 241 -2.91 -18.93 6.98
N GLY A 242 -4.14 -18.46 6.86
CA GLY A 242 -4.97 -18.05 7.99
C GLY A 242 -4.30 -17.08 8.94
N SER A 243 -3.50 -16.16 8.40
CA SER A 243 -2.61 -15.29 9.17
C SER A 243 -2.86 -13.83 8.84
N ASN A 244 -2.78 -12.97 9.86
CA ASN A 244 -3.15 -11.57 9.74
C ASN A 244 -2.14 -10.64 10.41
N ASN A 245 -2.15 -9.35 10.03
CA ASN A 245 -1.17 -8.39 10.51
C ASN A 245 0.28 -8.86 10.26
N ILE A 246 0.51 -9.56 9.16
CA ILE A 246 1.84 -10.02 8.75
C ILE A 246 2.46 -8.93 7.87
N ARG A 247 3.71 -8.54 8.15
CA ARG A 247 4.49 -7.62 7.31
C ARG A 247 5.63 -8.37 6.63
N VAL A 248 5.60 -8.45 5.31
CA VAL A 248 6.66 -9.00 4.47
C VAL A 248 7.41 -7.83 3.87
N THR A 249 8.62 -7.55 4.35
CA THR A 249 9.34 -6.33 3.97
C THR A 249 10.82 -6.50 3.66
N ARG A 250 11.32 -5.75 2.68
CA ARG A 250 12.75 -5.71 2.32
C ARG A 250 13.34 -7.06 1.92
N ASN A 251 12.53 -7.99 1.43
CA ASN A 251 12.98 -9.31 1.00
C ASN A 251 13.30 -9.33 -0.51
N GLN A 252 14.12 -10.29 -0.92
CA GLN A 252 14.40 -10.59 -2.32
C GLN A 252 13.82 -11.95 -2.68
N PHE A 253 12.96 -12.01 -3.68
CA PHE A 253 12.46 -13.24 -4.26
C PHE A 253 13.10 -13.43 -5.64
N ALA A 254 13.94 -14.46 -5.76
CA ALA A 254 14.65 -14.79 -6.99
C ALA A 254 14.76 -16.31 -7.11
N LEU A 255 13.60 -16.97 -7.19
CA LEU A 255 13.52 -18.43 -7.21
C LEU A 255 14.04 -18.97 -8.54
N GLN A 256 14.73 -20.11 -8.48
CA GLN A 256 15.24 -20.72 -9.71
C GLN A 256 14.08 -21.31 -10.51
N ALA A 257 14.07 -21.01 -11.81
CA ALA A 257 13.12 -21.57 -12.74
C ALA A 257 13.28 -23.09 -12.83
N THR A 258 12.14 -23.79 -12.80
CA THR A 258 12.04 -25.24 -12.92
C THR A 258 11.37 -25.67 -14.22
N GLY A 259 10.82 -24.72 -14.98
CA GLY A 259 9.92 -24.97 -16.10
C GLY A 259 8.50 -25.35 -15.68
N GLY A 260 8.19 -25.30 -14.38
CA GLY A 260 6.91 -25.69 -13.80
C GLY A 260 5.96 -24.51 -13.54
N THR A 261 4.99 -24.77 -12.65
CA THR A 261 4.03 -23.80 -12.12
C THR A 261 4.38 -23.48 -10.68
N LEU A 262 4.58 -22.21 -10.35
CA LEU A 262 5.00 -21.84 -9.00
C LEU A 262 4.57 -20.43 -8.59
N ILE A 263 3.67 -20.35 -7.62
CA ILE A 263 3.38 -19.11 -6.88
C ILE A 263 4.54 -18.79 -5.95
N TRP A 264 5.09 -17.58 -5.95
CA TRP A 264 6.20 -17.21 -5.05
C TRP A 264 5.72 -16.83 -3.65
N LEU A 265 4.75 -15.91 -3.56
CA LEU A 265 4.10 -15.51 -2.31
C LEU A 265 2.60 -15.79 -2.41
N GLN A 266 2.10 -16.63 -1.51
CA GLN A 266 0.69 -16.98 -1.45
C GLN A 266 0.04 -16.45 -0.18
N VAL A 267 -1.15 -15.85 -0.33
CA VAL A 267 -2.04 -15.50 0.78
C VAL A 267 -3.30 -16.37 0.69
N SER A 268 -3.61 -17.12 1.74
CA SER A 268 -4.76 -18.03 1.81
C SER A 268 -5.27 -18.21 3.24
N GLY A 269 -6.31 -19.02 3.39
CA GLY A 269 -6.76 -19.51 4.70
C GLY A 269 -7.73 -18.59 5.43
N VAL A 270 -8.48 -19.20 6.35
CA VAL A 270 -9.50 -18.52 7.16
C VAL A 270 -8.81 -17.51 8.09
N ASN A 271 -9.40 -16.31 8.25
CA ASN A 271 -8.87 -15.26 9.12
C ASN A 271 -7.59 -14.57 8.61
N SER A 272 -7.29 -14.67 7.31
CA SER A 272 -6.28 -13.84 6.67
C SER A 272 -6.81 -12.46 6.37
N HIS A 273 -6.12 -11.43 6.87
CA HIS A 273 -6.45 -10.03 6.66
C HIS A 273 -5.32 -9.09 7.14
N HIS A 274 -5.35 -7.81 6.75
CA HIS A 274 -4.44 -6.76 7.22
C HIS A 274 -2.94 -7.11 7.07
N ASN A 275 -2.60 -7.91 6.06
CA ASN A 275 -1.23 -8.22 5.70
C ASN A 275 -0.64 -7.09 4.86
N ARG A 276 0.64 -6.79 5.05
CA ARG A 276 1.38 -5.78 4.31
C ARG A 276 2.58 -6.41 3.61
N ILE A 277 2.61 -6.31 2.29
CA ILE A 277 3.72 -6.77 1.45
C ILE A 277 4.38 -5.51 0.91
N ASP A 278 5.50 -5.10 1.49
CA ASP A 278 6.11 -3.81 1.16
C ASP A 278 7.62 -3.85 0.92
N HIS A 279 8.15 -3.00 0.04
CA HIS A 279 9.60 -2.87 -0.18
C HIS A 279 10.30 -4.18 -0.56
N ASN A 280 9.64 -5.12 -1.25
CA ASN A 280 10.28 -6.34 -1.70
C ASN A 280 10.71 -6.23 -3.17
N ASP A 281 11.69 -7.06 -3.54
CA ASP A 281 12.15 -7.26 -4.91
C ASP A 281 11.64 -8.62 -5.39
N PHE A 282 10.90 -8.62 -6.50
CA PHE A 282 10.32 -9.81 -7.12
C PHE A 282 10.75 -9.88 -8.59
N GLY A 283 11.76 -10.70 -8.89
CA GLY A 283 12.19 -10.97 -10.24
C GLY A 283 13.63 -11.49 -10.33
N PRO A 284 14.06 -11.97 -11.50
CA PRO A 284 13.25 -12.33 -12.68
C PRO A 284 12.47 -13.65 -12.47
N LYS A 285 11.35 -13.85 -13.16
CA LYS A 285 10.57 -15.11 -13.11
C LYS A 285 10.19 -15.62 -14.48
N SER A 286 10.49 -16.90 -14.76
CA SER A 286 10.07 -17.57 -16.00
C SER A 286 9.10 -18.73 -15.88
N ASP A 287 8.99 -19.33 -14.69
CA ASP A 287 7.99 -20.35 -14.40
C ASP A 287 6.57 -19.78 -14.50
N MET A 288 5.59 -20.65 -14.78
CA MET A 288 4.16 -20.33 -14.76
C MET A 288 3.69 -19.99 -13.33
N ASP A 289 2.42 -19.60 -13.22
CA ASP A 289 1.73 -19.06 -12.04
C ASP A 289 2.25 -17.70 -11.56
N PRO A 290 1.47 -16.97 -10.72
CA PRO A 290 1.82 -15.60 -10.35
C PRO A 290 3.04 -15.45 -9.44
N LEU A 291 3.61 -14.24 -9.37
CA LEU A 291 4.52 -13.90 -8.27
C LEU A 291 3.75 -13.88 -6.95
N ILE A 292 2.68 -13.09 -6.89
CA ILE A 292 1.80 -12.99 -5.72
C ILE A 292 0.41 -13.51 -6.08
N ALA A 293 -0.13 -14.43 -5.29
CA ALA A 293 -1.48 -14.94 -5.48
C ALA A 293 -2.30 -15.00 -4.19
N TYR A 294 -3.54 -14.54 -4.29
CA TYR A 294 -4.55 -14.63 -3.25
C TYR A 294 -5.49 -15.77 -3.59
N GLN A 295 -5.36 -16.89 -2.86
CA GLN A 295 -6.09 -18.14 -3.17
C GLN A 295 -7.41 -18.26 -2.38
N GLY A 296 -7.64 -17.37 -1.41
CA GLY A 296 -8.84 -17.37 -0.55
C GLY A 296 -8.78 -18.41 0.57
N ASP A 297 -9.90 -18.54 1.28
CA ASP A 297 -10.05 -19.36 2.48
C ASP A 297 -10.68 -20.75 2.24
N ASN A 298 -10.91 -21.11 0.97
CA ASN A 298 -11.71 -22.27 0.54
C ASN A 298 -13.18 -22.28 1.00
N ASN A 299 -13.67 -21.19 1.58
CA ASN A 299 -15.05 -20.98 2.04
C ASN A 299 -15.73 -19.77 1.35
N GLY A 300 -15.20 -19.36 0.20
CA GLY A 300 -15.78 -18.31 -0.63
C GLY A 300 -15.25 -16.91 -0.36
N ASN A 301 -14.25 -16.73 0.52
CA ASN A 301 -13.74 -15.41 0.88
C ASN A 301 -12.27 -15.22 0.48
N ILE A 302 -11.95 -14.02 0.04
CA ILE A 302 -10.58 -13.52 -0.10
C ILE A 302 -10.08 -12.92 1.22
N SER A 303 -8.75 -12.87 1.41
CA SER A 303 -8.12 -12.06 2.45
C SER A 303 -8.50 -10.58 2.31
N GLN A 304 -8.68 -9.89 3.43
CA GLN A 304 -9.23 -8.53 3.46
C GLN A 304 -8.28 -7.47 4.00
N TYR A 305 -8.38 -6.24 3.49
CA TYR A 305 -7.61 -5.07 3.94
C TYR A 305 -6.08 -5.25 3.86
N ASP A 306 -5.62 -6.14 2.97
CA ASP A 306 -4.21 -6.31 2.71
C ASP A 306 -3.68 -5.15 1.84
N VAL A 307 -2.40 -4.82 2.02
CA VAL A 307 -1.71 -3.73 1.31
C VAL A 307 -0.47 -4.28 0.60
N ILE A 308 -0.34 -4.00 -0.68
CA ILE A 308 0.86 -4.30 -1.49
C ILE A 308 1.44 -2.96 -1.95
N GLU A 309 2.63 -2.58 -1.45
CA GLU A 309 3.19 -1.27 -1.74
C GLU A 309 4.71 -1.14 -1.78
N TYR A 310 5.24 -0.21 -2.57
CA TYR A 310 6.68 0.03 -2.70
C TYR A 310 7.49 -1.21 -3.13
N ASN A 311 6.86 -2.21 -3.77
CA ASN A 311 7.57 -3.37 -4.29
C ASN A 311 8.09 -3.09 -5.71
N TYR A 312 9.22 -3.71 -6.03
CA TYR A 312 9.77 -3.75 -7.38
C TYR A 312 9.45 -5.11 -7.99
N PHE A 313 8.56 -5.11 -8.98
CA PHE A 313 8.22 -6.28 -9.79
C PHE A 313 8.91 -6.14 -11.14
N HIS A 314 9.72 -7.11 -11.52
CA HIS A 314 10.46 -6.99 -12.77
C HIS A 314 10.75 -8.30 -13.47
N ASP A 315 10.93 -8.21 -14.79
CA ASP A 315 11.40 -9.28 -15.66
C ASP A 315 10.60 -10.59 -15.48
N VAL A 316 9.27 -10.49 -15.58
CA VAL A 316 8.35 -11.63 -15.57
C VAL A 316 8.11 -12.05 -17.01
N GLY A 317 8.59 -13.20 -17.44
CA GLY A 317 8.49 -13.60 -18.84
C GLY A 317 9.12 -14.96 -19.10
N PRO A 318 9.02 -15.55 -20.30
CA PRO A 318 8.46 -14.95 -21.51
C PRO A 318 6.93 -14.93 -21.50
N TRP A 319 6.38 -14.17 -22.46
CA TRP A 319 4.96 -14.08 -22.74
C TRP A 319 4.31 -15.45 -22.97
N VAL A 320 3.18 -15.67 -22.30
CA VAL A 320 2.26 -16.79 -22.52
C VAL A 320 0.83 -16.26 -22.66
N ALA A 321 -0.07 -17.09 -23.18
CA ALA A 321 -1.45 -16.68 -23.37
C ALA A 321 -2.24 -16.48 -22.06
N ASN A 322 -1.88 -17.19 -20.98
CA ASN A 322 -2.56 -17.18 -19.69
C ASN A 322 -1.73 -17.90 -18.62
N GLY A 323 -1.83 -17.46 -17.35
CA GLY A 323 -1.32 -18.16 -16.17
C GLY A 323 0.09 -17.75 -15.75
N LYS A 324 0.46 -16.49 -15.97
CA LYS A 324 1.73 -15.89 -15.53
C LYS A 324 1.52 -14.44 -15.08
N GLU A 325 0.41 -14.17 -14.40
CA GLU A 325 0.13 -12.84 -13.85
C GLU A 325 1.29 -12.37 -12.92
N THR A 326 1.59 -11.08 -12.82
CA THR A 326 2.51 -10.62 -11.76
C THR A 326 1.78 -10.71 -10.42
N ILE A 327 0.56 -10.19 -10.34
CA ILE A 327 -0.30 -10.28 -9.16
C ILE A 327 -1.67 -10.83 -9.56
N ARG A 328 -2.13 -11.87 -8.85
CA ARG A 328 -3.51 -12.37 -8.94
C ARG A 328 -4.25 -12.16 -7.62
N LEU A 329 -5.16 -11.19 -7.60
CA LEU A 329 -5.93 -10.80 -6.42
C LEU A 329 -7.30 -11.50 -6.38
N GLY A 330 -7.26 -12.80 -6.09
CA GLY A 330 -8.43 -13.67 -5.96
C GLY A 330 -8.52 -14.73 -7.05
N LEU A 331 -9.68 -15.39 -7.10
CA LEU A 331 -10.01 -16.43 -8.09
C LEU A 331 -11.45 -16.21 -8.57
N SER A 332 -11.80 -16.78 -9.72
CA SER A 332 -13.18 -16.70 -10.24
C SER A 332 -14.22 -17.17 -9.21
N GLY A 333 -13.94 -18.28 -8.52
CA GLY A 333 -14.83 -18.88 -7.51
C GLY A 333 -15.07 -18.03 -6.26
N ILE A 334 -14.23 -17.02 -5.99
CA ILE A 334 -14.35 -16.11 -4.84
C ILE A 334 -14.53 -14.65 -5.27
N SER A 335 -14.83 -14.42 -6.54
CA SER A 335 -14.82 -13.09 -7.17
C SER A 335 -15.84 -12.11 -6.63
N LEU A 336 -16.95 -12.63 -6.08
CA LEU A 336 -17.98 -11.83 -5.45
C LEU A 336 -17.64 -11.42 -4.01
N SER A 337 -16.58 -11.99 -3.41
CA SER A 337 -16.15 -11.57 -2.07
C SER A 337 -15.43 -10.23 -2.10
N ASN A 338 -15.63 -9.46 -1.03
CA ASN A 338 -15.05 -8.13 -0.87
C ASN A 338 -13.66 -8.26 -0.25
N GLY A 339 -12.65 -7.75 -0.94
CA GLY A 339 -11.29 -7.71 -0.45
C GLY A 339 -10.95 -6.44 0.32
N PHE A 340 -11.40 -5.27 -0.14
CA PHE A 340 -10.92 -3.99 0.41
C PHE A 340 -9.38 -3.86 0.39
N ASN A 341 -8.72 -4.64 -0.48
CA ASN A 341 -7.27 -4.68 -0.57
C ASN A 341 -6.77 -3.48 -1.39
N THR A 342 -5.57 -3.02 -1.08
CA THR A 342 -4.94 -1.87 -1.74
C THR A 342 -3.62 -2.28 -2.38
N ILE A 343 -3.49 -2.06 -3.69
CA ILE A 343 -2.22 -2.17 -4.43
C ILE A 343 -1.78 -0.76 -4.79
N GLN A 344 -0.71 -0.26 -4.17
CA GLN A 344 -0.30 1.13 -4.36
C GLN A 344 1.20 1.34 -4.39
N TYR A 345 1.66 2.37 -5.10
CA TYR A 345 3.08 2.74 -5.10
C TYR A 345 4.03 1.59 -5.45
N ASN A 346 3.66 0.70 -6.37
CA ASN A 346 4.56 -0.34 -6.88
C ASN A 346 5.08 0.02 -8.27
N LEU A 347 6.29 -0.46 -8.60
CA LEU A 347 6.86 -0.39 -9.94
C LEU A 347 6.81 -1.78 -10.58
N PHE A 348 6.18 -1.87 -11.74
CA PHE A 348 6.14 -3.02 -12.64
C PHE A 348 6.99 -2.69 -13.86
N GLU A 349 8.13 -3.35 -14.06
CA GLU A 349 9.06 -3.08 -15.14
C GLU A 349 9.39 -4.36 -15.91
N ASN A 350 9.11 -4.41 -17.22
CA ASN A 350 9.25 -5.63 -18.04
C ASN A 350 8.45 -6.82 -17.47
N CYS A 351 7.24 -6.57 -16.97
CA CYS A 351 6.34 -7.60 -16.48
C CYS A 351 5.56 -8.25 -17.65
N ASP A 352 6.29 -8.95 -18.50
CA ASP A 352 5.87 -9.43 -19.84
C ASP A 352 5.28 -10.86 -19.84
N GLY A 353 4.69 -11.27 -18.73
CA GLY A 353 4.32 -12.66 -18.50
C GLY A 353 3.12 -13.12 -19.33
N GLU A 354 2.08 -12.29 -19.39
CA GLU A 354 0.81 -12.56 -20.05
C GLU A 354 -0.02 -11.26 -20.18
N PRO A 355 -1.23 -11.27 -20.78
CA PRO A 355 -2.06 -10.06 -20.91
C PRO A 355 -2.45 -9.36 -19.59
N GLU A 356 -2.42 -10.07 -18.45
CA GLU A 356 -2.83 -9.55 -17.14
C GLU A 356 -1.61 -9.41 -16.20
N ILE A 357 -0.97 -8.24 -16.19
CA ILE A 357 0.10 -7.93 -15.21
C ILE A 357 -0.50 -8.02 -13.79
N VAL A 358 -1.59 -7.29 -13.56
CA VAL A 358 -2.39 -7.38 -12.35
C VAL A 358 -3.79 -7.86 -12.72
N SER A 359 -4.18 -9.01 -12.20
CA SER A 359 -5.50 -9.59 -12.42
C SER A 359 -6.33 -9.55 -11.14
N VAL A 360 -7.25 -8.59 -11.06
CA VAL A 360 -8.18 -8.44 -9.95
C VAL A 360 -9.37 -9.37 -10.16
N LYS A 361 -9.55 -10.31 -9.24
CA LYS A 361 -10.57 -11.36 -9.27
C LYS A 361 -11.35 -11.37 -7.94
N SER A 362 -11.69 -10.18 -7.44
CA SER A 362 -12.44 -9.93 -6.21
C SER A 362 -13.03 -8.51 -6.24
N SER A 363 -13.87 -8.16 -5.26
CA SER A 363 -14.64 -6.92 -5.24
C SER A 363 -14.12 -5.89 -4.22
N ASN A 364 -14.48 -4.63 -4.41
CA ASN A 364 -14.21 -3.51 -3.48
C ASN A 364 -12.71 -3.22 -3.22
N ASN A 365 -11.83 -3.52 -4.17
CA ASN A 365 -10.39 -3.26 -4.06
C ASN A 365 -10.01 -1.89 -4.64
N THR A 366 -8.82 -1.43 -4.27
CA THR A 366 -8.19 -0.21 -4.79
C THR A 366 -6.84 -0.53 -5.42
N VAL A 367 -6.60 -0.07 -6.66
CA VAL A 367 -5.27 -0.10 -7.29
C VAL A 367 -4.92 1.32 -7.72
N ARG A 368 -3.91 1.92 -7.09
CA ARG A 368 -3.60 3.35 -7.27
C ARG A 368 -2.12 3.70 -7.25
N TYR A 369 -1.72 4.74 -7.97
CA TYR A 369 -0.35 5.28 -7.92
C TYR A 369 0.76 4.25 -8.20
N ASN A 370 0.43 3.21 -8.96
CA ASN A 370 1.42 2.26 -9.44
C ASN A 370 2.00 2.76 -10.77
N THR A 371 3.21 2.34 -11.08
CA THR A 371 3.88 2.62 -12.35
C THR A 371 4.07 1.31 -13.09
N PHE A 372 3.45 1.20 -14.27
CA PHE A 372 3.65 0.13 -15.24
C PHE A 372 4.55 0.69 -16.33
N LYS A 373 5.79 0.21 -16.41
CA LYS A 373 6.82 0.74 -17.29
C LYS A 373 7.28 -0.37 -18.23
N THR A 374 7.26 -0.10 -19.54
CA THR A 374 7.76 -1.00 -20.58
C THR A 374 7.35 -2.46 -20.36
N SER A 375 6.06 -2.68 -20.10
CA SER A 375 5.52 -3.99 -19.69
C SER A 375 4.38 -4.41 -20.62
N LYS A 376 4.45 -5.66 -21.12
CA LYS A 376 3.38 -6.27 -21.92
C LYS A 376 2.23 -6.71 -21.03
N GLY A 377 1.01 -6.41 -21.45
CA GLY A 377 -0.21 -6.61 -20.67
C GLY A 377 -0.59 -5.36 -19.91
N GLY A 378 -1.55 -5.48 -18.98
CA GLY A 378 -2.04 -4.35 -18.20
C GLY A 378 -2.76 -4.74 -16.91
N LEU A 379 -3.50 -3.78 -16.36
CA LEU A 379 -4.34 -3.96 -15.18
C LEU A 379 -5.74 -4.43 -15.59
N THR A 380 -6.11 -5.66 -15.24
CA THR A 380 -7.42 -6.22 -15.58
C THR A 380 -8.29 -6.43 -14.33
N SER A 381 -9.45 -5.76 -14.28
CA SER A 381 -10.57 -6.18 -13.43
C SER A 381 -11.24 -7.38 -14.10
N ARG A 382 -10.66 -8.57 -13.87
CA ARG A 382 -11.04 -9.79 -14.59
C ARG A 382 -12.35 -10.36 -14.07
N HIS A 383 -12.58 -10.24 -12.76
CA HIS A 383 -13.84 -10.56 -12.09
C HIS A 383 -14.07 -9.62 -10.89
N GLY A 384 -15.27 -9.68 -10.30
CA GLY A 384 -15.65 -8.87 -9.14
C GLY A 384 -16.20 -7.49 -9.52
N HIS A 385 -16.57 -6.70 -8.52
CA HIS A 385 -17.34 -5.47 -8.65
C HIS A 385 -16.79 -4.35 -7.78
N ASN A 386 -17.19 -3.11 -8.08
CA ASN A 386 -16.91 -1.92 -7.27
C ASN A 386 -15.43 -1.67 -6.94
N ASN A 387 -14.53 -2.12 -7.83
CA ASN A 387 -13.10 -1.81 -7.72
C ASN A 387 -12.80 -0.39 -8.22
N SER A 388 -11.81 0.28 -7.61
CA SER A 388 -11.33 1.60 -7.99
C SER A 388 -9.89 1.54 -8.52
N PHE A 389 -9.67 2.10 -9.71
CA PHE A 389 -8.40 2.10 -10.43
C PHE A 389 -8.00 3.56 -10.74
N TYR A 390 -7.05 4.14 -10.00
CA TYR A 390 -6.81 5.57 -10.16
C TYR A 390 -5.39 6.07 -9.92
N GLY A 391 -5.01 7.14 -10.59
CA GLY A 391 -3.68 7.73 -10.43
C GLY A 391 -2.54 6.80 -10.85
N ASN A 392 -2.80 5.75 -11.62
CA ASN A 392 -1.75 4.85 -12.11
C ASN A 392 -1.10 5.44 -13.36
N TYR A 393 0.19 5.17 -13.52
CA TYR A 393 1.01 5.57 -14.67
C TYR A 393 1.29 4.34 -15.52
N PHE A 394 0.89 4.36 -16.79
CA PHE A 394 1.22 3.33 -17.78
C PHE A 394 2.11 3.96 -18.84
N LEU A 395 3.40 3.60 -18.84
CA LEU A 395 4.44 4.21 -19.63
C LEU A 395 5.04 3.15 -20.57
N GLY A 396 4.49 3.06 -21.77
CA GLY A 396 5.03 2.22 -22.83
C GLY A 396 6.21 2.87 -23.55
N ASP A 397 6.87 2.09 -24.40
CA ASP A 397 7.91 2.60 -25.31
C ASP A 397 7.37 2.90 -26.73
N GLY A 398 6.12 2.50 -27.01
CA GLY A 398 5.46 2.67 -28.31
C GLY A 398 5.98 1.72 -29.40
N VAL A 399 6.80 0.74 -29.01
CA VAL A 399 7.47 -0.22 -29.89
C VAL A 399 7.10 -1.64 -29.51
N GLU A 400 7.23 -2.01 -28.23
CA GLU A 400 6.92 -3.35 -27.73
C GLU A 400 5.42 -3.63 -27.86
N THR A 401 5.06 -4.81 -28.34
CA THR A 401 3.65 -5.15 -28.59
C THR A 401 2.92 -5.46 -27.28
N GLU A 402 1.60 -5.28 -27.27
CA GLU A 402 0.71 -5.67 -26.16
C GLU A 402 0.88 -4.83 -24.88
N GLU A 403 1.56 -3.68 -24.93
CA GLU A 403 1.58 -2.73 -23.82
C GLU A 403 0.17 -2.14 -23.66
N ALA A 404 -0.53 -2.51 -22.59
CA ALA A 404 -1.94 -2.19 -22.38
C ALA A 404 -2.16 -1.43 -21.07
N GLY A 405 -3.28 -0.71 -20.98
CA GLY A 405 -3.67 -0.01 -19.76
C GLY A 405 -4.66 -0.84 -18.92
N ILE A 406 -5.91 -0.38 -18.85
CA ILE A 406 -6.94 -0.94 -17.97
C ILE A 406 -8.02 -1.66 -18.77
N ARG A 407 -8.31 -2.91 -18.41
CA ARG A 407 -9.44 -3.69 -18.92
C ARG A 407 -10.40 -4.05 -17.79
N ILE A 408 -11.70 -3.91 -18.00
CA ILE A 408 -12.68 -4.27 -16.97
C ILE A 408 -13.83 -5.14 -17.48
N TYR A 409 -14.43 -5.88 -16.53
CA TYR A 409 -15.70 -6.58 -16.59
C TYR A 409 -16.43 -6.35 -15.26
N GLY A 410 -17.75 -6.57 -15.21
CA GLY A 410 -18.52 -6.43 -13.96
C GLY A 410 -18.91 -4.99 -13.60
N ASN A 411 -19.49 -4.82 -12.43
CA ASN A 411 -20.29 -3.65 -12.08
C ASN A 411 -19.53 -2.59 -11.28
N ASP A 412 -19.97 -1.33 -11.39
CA ASP A 412 -19.68 -0.22 -10.47
C ASP A 412 -18.20 0.18 -10.37
N HIS A 413 -17.38 -0.18 -11.36
CA HIS A 413 -15.97 0.19 -11.39
C HIS A 413 -15.75 1.70 -11.57
N LYS A 414 -14.71 2.21 -10.91
CA LYS A 414 -14.24 3.60 -11.08
C LYS A 414 -12.83 3.59 -11.65
N ILE A 415 -12.63 4.25 -12.79
CA ILE A 415 -11.33 4.38 -13.46
C ILE A 415 -11.06 5.87 -13.64
N TYR A 416 -10.13 6.45 -12.86
CA TYR A 416 -9.94 7.90 -12.89
C TYR A 416 -8.52 8.39 -12.63
N ASN A 417 -8.17 9.58 -13.13
CA ASN A 417 -6.84 10.19 -12.97
C ASN A 417 -5.67 9.29 -13.43
N ASN A 418 -5.89 8.30 -14.27
CA ASN A 418 -4.78 7.48 -14.78
C ASN A 418 -4.10 8.22 -15.95
N TYR A 419 -2.78 8.15 -15.98
CA TYR A 419 -1.95 8.66 -17.07
C TYR A 419 -1.40 7.49 -17.88
N MET A 420 -1.57 7.53 -19.20
CA MET A 420 -1.16 6.46 -20.10
C MET A 420 -0.47 7.04 -21.32
N GLU A 421 0.74 6.59 -21.62
CA GLU A 421 1.54 7.12 -22.71
C GLU A 421 2.24 6.02 -23.51
N ASN A 422 2.25 6.17 -24.84
CA ASN A 422 2.94 5.28 -25.79
C ASN A 422 2.52 3.81 -25.69
N LEU A 423 1.25 3.52 -25.36
CA LEU A 423 0.77 2.14 -25.29
C LEU A 423 0.47 1.58 -26.68
N THR A 424 0.92 0.37 -26.97
CA THR A 424 0.74 -0.28 -28.27
C THR A 424 -0.55 -1.08 -28.38
N ALA A 425 -1.24 -1.34 -27.26
CA ALA A 425 -2.57 -1.96 -27.20
C ALA A 425 -3.62 -1.01 -26.59
N ASN A 426 -4.76 -1.55 -26.14
CA ASN A 426 -5.86 -0.75 -25.59
C ASN A 426 -5.46 -0.06 -24.29
N ALA A 427 -5.51 1.27 -24.25
CA ALA A 427 -5.28 2.05 -23.04
C ALA A 427 -6.41 1.86 -22.03
N ILE A 428 -7.67 2.01 -22.40
CA ILE A 428 -8.82 1.64 -21.54
C ILE A 428 -9.84 0.89 -22.37
N ILE A 429 -10.31 -0.27 -21.87
CA ILE A 429 -11.38 -1.03 -22.48
C ILE A 429 -12.46 -1.45 -21.46
N LEU A 430 -13.69 -1.03 -21.76
CA LEU A 430 -14.93 -1.51 -21.15
C LEU A 430 -15.47 -2.63 -22.03
N ASP A 431 -15.01 -3.85 -21.79
CA ASP A 431 -15.26 -4.98 -22.67
C ASP A 431 -16.69 -5.52 -22.48
N ASN A 432 -17.30 -6.03 -23.56
CA ASN A 432 -18.60 -6.69 -23.46
C ASN A 432 -18.47 -8.00 -22.67
N GLY A 433 -19.55 -8.39 -22.00
CA GLY A 433 -19.63 -9.66 -21.28
C GLY A 433 -20.09 -10.82 -22.16
N ASN A 434 -19.84 -12.04 -21.70
CA ASN A 434 -20.49 -13.26 -22.18
C ASN A 434 -21.45 -13.87 -21.13
N TYR A 435 -21.66 -13.18 -20.01
CA TYR A 435 -22.67 -13.49 -19.00
C TYR A 435 -23.26 -12.21 -18.40
N ASP A 436 -24.57 -12.19 -18.15
CA ASP A 436 -25.26 -11.06 -17.50
C ASP A 436 -25.65 -11.46 -16.06
N GLY A 437 -24.84 -11.04 -15.08
CA GLY A 437 -25.11 -11.25 -13.65
C GLY A 437 -26.16 -10.30 -13.07
N GLY A 438 -26.79 -9.47 -13.90
CA GLY A 438 -27.79 -8.49 -13.50
C GLY A 438 -27.19 -7.22 -12.91
N THR A 439 -28.05 -6.20 -12.78
CA THR A 439 -27.65 -4.87 -12.31
C THR A 439 -27.16 -4.86 -10.87
N SER A 440 -27.56 -5.82 -10.02
CA SER A 440 -27.02 -5.93 -8.66
C SER A 440 -25.59 -6.46 -8.63
N GLY A 441 -25.17 -7.25 -9.62
CA GLY A 441 -23.89 -7.97 -9.59
C GLY A 441 -23.87 -9.18 -8.66
N TYR A 442 -25.01 -9.53 -8.05
CA TYR A 442 -25.10 -10.65 -7.11
C TYR A 442 -26.33 -11.50 -7.44
N PRO A 443 -26.30 -12.28 -8.54
CA PRO A 443 -27.38 -13.19 -8.88
C PRO A 443 -27.50 -14.29 -7.80
N SER A 444 -28.70 -14.84 -7.64
CA SER A 444 -28.91 -15.94 -6.70
C SER A 444 -28.23 -17.22 -7.20
N ASN A 445 -27.33 -17.80 -6.40
CA ASN A 445 -26.66 -19.09 -6.66
C ASN A 445 -25.98 -19.20 -8.04
N PRO A 446 -25.00 -18.33 -8.36
CA PRO A 446 -24.26 -18.45 -9.61
C PRO A 446 -23.52 -19.79 -9.67
N THR A 447 -23.53 -20.43 -10.83
CA THR A 447 -22.76 -21.66 -11.06
C THR A 447 -21.27 -21.36 -11.14
N PRO A 448 -20.38 -22.35 -10.96
CA PRO A 448 -18.95 -22.17 -11.18
C PRO A 448 -18.59 -21.66 -12.58
N ASP A 449 -19.37 -21.99 -13.61
CA ASP A 449 -19.16 -21.51 -14.98
C ASP A 449 -19.58 -20.05 -15.13
N ASP A 450 -20.69 -19.65 -14.50
CA ASP A 450 -21.09 -18.25 -14.42
C ASP A 450 -19.97 -17.41 -13.77
N LEU A 451 -19.38 -17.90 -12.68
CA LEU A 451 -18.27 -17.21 -12.00
C LEU A 451 -16.99 -17.12 -12.84
N ARG A 452 -16.73 -18.05 -13.77
CA ARG A 452 -15.58 -18.00 -14.70
C ARG A 452 -15.82 -17.09 -15.91
N ALA A 453 -17.08 -16.75 -16.17
CA ALA A 453 -17.45 -15.91 -17.29
C ALA A 453 -16.88 -14.48 -17.19
N GLN A 454 -17.04 -13.74 -18.28
CA GLN A 454 -16.77 -12.31 -18.37
C GLN A 454 -18.10 -11.60 -18.19
N TRP A 455 -18.25 -10.92 -17.05
CA TRP A 455 -19.55 -10.37 -16.66
C TRP A 455 -19.81 -9.06 -17.39
N LYS A 456 -21.06 -8.88 -17.84
CA LYS A 456 -21.56 -7.62 -18.39
C LYS A 456 -21.24 -6.47 -17.44
N ILE A 457 -20.86 -5.33 -18.02
CA ILE A 457 -20.55 -4.12 -17.27
C ILE A 457 -21.82 -3.32 -17.04
N TYR A 458 -22.06 -2.95 -15.78
CA TYR A 458 -23.04 -1.95 -15.40
C TYR A 458 -22.38 -0.81 -14.63
N ARG A 459 -22.75 0.44 -14.96
CA ARG A 459 -22.41 1.64 -14.16
C ARG A 459 -20.91 1.86 -13.91
N ALA A 460 -20.07 1.45 -14.84
CA ALA A 460 -18.66 1.84 -14.80
C ALA A 460 -18.52 3.34 -15.05
N GLN A 461 -17.56 3.97 -14.38
CA GLN A 461 -17.26 5.39 -14.51
C GLN A 461 -15.78 5.57 -14.89
N VAL A 462 -15.54 6.03 -16.12
CA VAL A 462 -14.21 6.34 -16.67
C VAL A 462 -14.05 7.84 -16.75
N VAL A 463 -13.36 8.43 -15.78
CA VAL A 463 -13.42 9.88 -15.55
C VAL A 463 -12.01 10.48 -15.43
N ASN A 464 -11.73 11.62 -16.04
CA ASN A 464 -10.48 12.36 -15.79
C ASN A 464 -9.20 11.54 -16.07
N ASN A 465 -9.17 10.69 -17.10
CA ASN A 465 -7.93 10.00 -17.51
C ASN A 465 -7.25 10.78 -18.65
N THR A 466 -5.92 10.67 -18.76
CA THR A 466 -5.14 11.26 -19.85
C THR A 466 -4.41 10.15 -20.60
N ILE A 467 -4.65 10.03 -21.91
CA ILE A 467 -4.01 9.05 -22.79
C ILE A 467 -3.30 9.80 -23.93
N VAL A 468 -2.02 9.51 -24.14
CA VAL A 468 -1.18 10.24 -25.11
C VAL A 468 -0.35 9.28 -25.96
N ASN A 469 -0.29 9.53 -27.27
CA ASN A 469 0.55 8.79 -28.22
C ASN A 469 0.34 7.26 -28.21
N SER A 470 -0.82 6.77 -27.77
CA SER A 470 -1.14 5.35 -27.75
C SER A 470 -1.87 4.90 -29.02
N THR A 471 -1.79 3.63 -29.38
CA THR A 471 -2.50 3.06 -30.54
C THR A 471 -4.02 3.15 -30.37
N THR A 472 -4.53 2.91 -29.15
CA THR A 472 -5.96 2.99 -28.87
C THR A 472 -6.20 3.68 -27.53
N GLY A 473 -7.10 4.67 -27.52
CA GLY A 473 -7.55 5.36 -26.32
C GLY A 473 -8.61 4.58 -25.55
N ILE A 474 -9.84 5.10 -25.50
CA ILE A 474 -10.94 4.52 -24.71
C ILE A 474 -11.89 3.74 -25.62
N VAL A 475 -12.02 2.44 -25.35
CA VAL A 475 -12.92 1.52 -26.07
C VAL A 475 -14.11 1.14 -25.18
N VAL A 476 -15.31 1.29 -25.71
CA VAL A 476 -16.56 0.82 -25.12
C VAL A 476 -17.13 -0.29 -25.99
N GLY A 477 -17.04 -1.50 -25.45
CA GLY A 477 -17.59 -2.73 -26.01
C GLY A 477 -16.62 -3.55 -26.84
N SER A 478 -17.13 -4.68 -27.34
CA SER A 478 -16.42 -5.63 -28.20
C SER A 478 -17.42 -6.48 -28.98
N SER A 479 -16.96 -7.56 -29.62
CA SER A 479 -17.82 -8.50 -30.33
C SER A 479 -18.62 -9.47 -29.42
N LYS A 480 -18.44 -9.40 -28.09
CA LYS A 480 -19.16 -10.29 -27.16
C LYS A 480 -20.62 -9.86 -26.98
N THR A 481 -21.44 -10.81 -26.55
CA THR A 481 -22.91 -10.74 -26.55
C THR A 481 -23.50 -9.60 -25.72
N TYR A 482 -22.99 -9.37 -24.51
CA TYR A 482 -23.63 -8.48 -23.55
C TYR A 482 -22.93 -7.12 -23.49
N ALA A 483 -23.54 -6.13 -24.13
CA ALA A 483 -23.02 -4.78 -24.19
C ALA A 483 -22.97 -4.08 -22.82
N THR A 484 -21.97 -3.22 -22.63
CA THR A 484 -21.88 -2.29 -21.49
C THR A 484 -23.15 -1.47 -21.34
N GLN A 485 -23.62 -1.27 -20.10
CA GLN A 485 -24.84 -0.54 -19.79
C GLN A 485 -24.66 0.47 -18.65
N ASP A 486 -25.40 1.57 -18.70
CA ASP A 486 -25.52 2.61 -17.66
C ASP A 486 -24.18 3.21 -17.22
N SER A 487 -23.15 3.13 -18.07
CA SER A 487 -21.80 3.57 -17.78
C SER A 487 -21.56 5.02 -18.21
N ARG A 488 -20.47 5.61 -17.73
CA ARG A 488 -20.05 6.98 -18.07
C ARG A 488 -18.61 7.01 -18.52
N VAL A 489 -18.35 7.74 -19.60
CA VAL A 489 -17.01 8.12 -20.06
C VAL A 489 -16.99 9.64 -20.06
N ALA A 490 -16.28 10.26 -19.12
CA ALA A 490 -16.37 11.69 -18.93
C ALA A 490 -15.03 12.37 -18.63
N ASN A 491 -14.88 13.62 -19.09
CA ASN A 491 -13.74 14.46 -18.74
C ASN A 491 -12.36 13.82 -19.03
N ASN A 492 -12.26 12.90 -19.99
CA ASN A 492 -10.99 12.28 -20.36
C ASN A 492 -10.31 13.09 -21.46
N ILE A 493 -8.98 13.07 -21.52
CA ILE A 493 -8.18 13.54 -22.66
C ILE A 493 -7.62 12.33 -23.38
N VAL A 494 -7.84 12.24 -24.70
CA VAL A 494 -7.10 11.33 -25.58
C VAL A 494 -6.43 12.14 -26.68
N ARG A 495 -5.10 12.15 -26.70
CA ARG A 495 -4.28 12.84 -27.70
C ARG A 495 -3.30 11.87 -28.37
N ASN A 496 -3.73 11.24 -29.46
CA ASN A 496 -2.92 10.31 -30.22
C ASN A 496 -2.74 10.82 -31.65
N SER A 497 -1.53 10.72 -32.21
CA SER A 497 -1.27 11.06 -33.62
C SER A 497 -1.65 9.96 -34.60
N THR A 498 -1.82 8.73 -34.11
CA THR A 498 -2.21 7.54 -34.87
C THR A 498 -3.29 6.76 -34.12
N GLY A 499 -3.91 5.80 -34.81
CA GLY A 499 -4.86 4.88 -34.19
C GLY A 499 -6.20 5.52 -33.81
N THR A 500 -6.84 5.03 -32.75
CA THR A 500 -8.22 5.38 -32.38
C THR A 500 -8.27 6.13 -31.06
N LEU A 501 -8.93 7.30 -31.02
CA LEU A 501 -9.04 8.12 -29.81
C LEU A 501 -10.11 7.58 -28.85
N TYR A 502 -11.32 7.45 -29.36
CA TYR A 502 -12.45 6.84 -28.69
C TYR A 502 -13.07 5.87 -29.67
N ASP A 503 -13.50 4.72 -29.17
CA ASP A 503 -14.24 3.72 -29.95
C ASP A 503 -15.45 3.23 -29.16
N GLU A 504 -16.62 3.27 -29.77
CA GLU A 504 -17.78 2.56 -29.25
C GLU A 504 -18.18 1.53 -30.30
N VAL A 505 -17.78 0.29 -30.03
CA VAL A 505 -17.84 -0.83 -30.99
C VAL A 505 -19.29 -1.18 -31.31
N VAL A 506 -20.17 -1.06 -30.33
CA VAL A 506 -21.62 -1.29 -30.44
C VAL A 506 -22.36 -0.18 -29.72
N THR A 507 -23.53 0.21 -30.23
CA THR A 507 -24.36 1.24 -29.58
C THR A 507 -24.72 0.84 -28.15
N THR A 508 -24.35 1.67 -27.18
CA THR A 508 -24.72 1.53 -25.78
C THR A 508 -25.50 2.75 -25.30
N ASN A 509 -26.07 2.69 -24.08
CA ASN A 509 -26.57 3.89 -23.40
C ASN A 509 -25.50 4.60 -22.56
N THR A 510 -24.22 4.31 -22.80
CA THR A 510 -23.10 4.96 -22.13
C THR A 510 -23.13 6.46 -22.38
N VAL A 511 -23.09 7.23 -21.30
CA VAL A 511 -23.03 8.69 -21.35
C VAL A 511 -21.60 9.10 -21.65
N PHE A 512 -21.45 9.94 -22.67
CA PHE A 512 -20.20 10.63 -22.98
C PHE A 512 -20.40 12.12 -22.71
N GLU A 513 -19.57 12.73 -21.88
CA GLU A 513 -19.66 14.16 -21.52
C GLU A 513 -18.28 14.75 -21.22
N GLY A 514 -17.99 15.95 -21.73
CA GLY A 514 -16.77 16.69 -21.39
C GLY A 514 -15.45 16.02 -21.82
N ASN A 515 -15.48 15.01 -22.69
CA ASN A 515 -14.25 14.38 -23.18
C ASN A 515 -13.56 15.24 -24.23
N MET A 516 -12.26 15.07 -24.41
CA MET A 516 -11.46 15.76 -25.42
C MET A 516 -10.65 14.76 -26.26
N GLY A 517 -10.74 14.86 -27.58
CA GLY A 517 -10.01 14.02 -28.52
C GLY A 517 -9.23 14.87 -29.54
N PHE A 518 -7.94 14.60 -29.74
CA PHE A 518 -7.12 15.31 -30.73
C PHE A 518 -6.06 14.44 -31.42
N GLY A 519 -5.82 14.71 -32.71
CA GLY A 519 -4.73 14.15 -33.51
C GLY A 519 -5.20 13.13 -34.56
N SER A 520 -5.69 11.97 -34.12
CA SER A 520 -6.08 10.85 -34.98
C SER A 520 -7.61 10.73 -35.12
N THR A 521 -8.08 9.55 -35.51
CA THR A 521 -9.48 9.22 -35.78
C THR A 521 -10.26 9.00 -34.49
N VAL A 522 -11.45 9.60 -34.42
CA VAL A 522 -12.53 9.09 -33.56
C VAL A 522 -13.27 8.04 -34.38
N SER A 523 -13.08 6.76 -34.05
CA SER A 523 -13.87 5.66 -34.64
C SER A 523 -15.15 5.55 -33.83
N ASN A 524 -16.32 5.54 -34.46
CA ASN A 524 -17.53 5.24 -33.70
C ASN A 524 -18.62 4.67 -34.60
N ASN A 525 -19.28 3.61 -34.13
CA ASN A 525 -20.50 3.07 -34.74
C ASN A 525 -21.74 3.94 -34.46
N SER A 526 -21.65 4.85 -33.49
CA SER A 526 -22.61 5.92 -33.18
C SER A 526 -21.94 7.30 -33.37
N SER A 527 -22.52 8.19 -34.18
CA SER A 527 -21.92 9.52 -34.37
C SER A 527 -22.01 10.35 -33.07
N ARG A 528 -20.91 10.48 -32.33
CA ARG A 528 -20.84 11.31 -31.11
C ARG A 528 -20.68 12.78 -31.48
N THR A 529 -21.37 13.65 -30.73
CA THR A 529 -21.37 15.10 -30.97
C THR A 529 -20.11 15.77 -30.40
N ALA A 530 -19.79 16.96 -30.89
CA ALA A 530 -18.70 17.78 -30.35
C ALA A 530 -18.88 18.15 -28.87
N ALA A 531 -20.11 18.14 -28.35
CA ALA A 531 -20.40 18.37 -26.94
C ALA A 531 -20.09 17.14 -26.05
N GLN A 532 -20.05 15.94 -26.65
CA GLN A 532 -19.73 14.69 -25.95
C GLN A 532 -18.22 14.38 -26.01
N ILE A 533 -17.61 14.65 -27.17
CA ILE A 533 -16.16 14.53 -27.41
C ILE A 533 -15.72 15.78 -28.18
N TRP A 534 -15.01 16.66 -27.50
CA TRP A 534 -14.50 17.90 -28.08
C TRP A 534 -13.27 17.63 -28.94
N GLY A 535 -13.42 17.80 -30.26
CA GLY A 535 -12.32 17.72 -31.23
C GLY A 535 -11.41 18.93 -31.21
N ILE A 536 -10.70 19.18 -30.10
CA ILE A 536 -9.77 20.31 -29.93
C ILE A 536 -8.44 19.85 -29.37
N ASN A 537 -7.35 20.54 -29.74
CA ASN A 537 -6.05 20.31 -29.15
C ASN A 537 -6.06 20.65 -27.65
N PRO A 538 -5.74 19.71 -26.73
CA PRO A 538 -5.62 19.99 -25.31
C PRO A 538 -4.47 20.93 -24.95
N LEU A 539 -3.56 21.24 -25.89
CA LEU A 539 -2.37 22.06 -25.66
C LEU A 539 -1.56 21.55 -24.46
N LEU A 540 -1.11 20.29 -24.53
CA LEU A 540 -0.23 19.70 -23.52
C LEU A 540 1.20 20.26 -23.64
N THR A 541 1.91 20.29 -22.52
CA THR A 541 3.33 20.64 -22.41
C THR A 541 4.05 19.60 -21.55
N THR A 542 5.34 19.40 -21.78
CA THR A 542 6.12 18.40 -21.04
C THR A 542 6.65 18.98 -19.74
N VAL A 543 6.33 18.34 -18.62
CA VAL A 543 6.84 18.66 -17.28
C VAL A 543 7.31 17.36 -16.63
N ASN A 544 8.58 17.28 -16.23
CA ASN A 544 9.20 16.09 -15.64
C ASN A 544 8.96 14.81 -16.46
N GLY A 545 8.99 14.91 -17.79
CA GLY A 545 8.79 13.78 -18.70
C GLY A 545 7.32 13.42 -18.98
N LEU A 546 6.35 14.04 -18.31
CA LEU A 546 4.92 13.79 -18.50
C LEU A 546 4.23 14.91 -19.28
N GLN A 547 3.12 14.58 -19.93
CA GLN A 547 2.31 15.50 -20.72
C GLN A 547 1.22 16.14 -19.84
N LYS A 548 1.43 17.39 -19.45
CA LYS A 548 0.54 18.17 -18.57
C LYS A 548 -0.16 19.30 -19.31
N LEU A 549 -1.19 19.90 -18.72
CA LEU A 549 -1.89 21.01 -19.33
C LEU A 549 -0.98 22.25 -19.43
N SER A 550 -0.94 22.91 -20.59
CA SER A 550 -0.33 24.24 -20.68
C SER A 550 -1.23 25.31 -20.05
N ALA A 551 -0.67 26.49 -19.76
CA ALA A 551 -1.42 27.60 -19.17
C ALA A 551 -2.57 28.14 -20.05
N THR A 552 -2.61 27.78 -21.33
CA THR A 552 -3.65 28.18 -22.29
C THR A 552 -4.54 27.01 -22.69
N SER A 553 -4.45 25.88 -21.99
CA SER A 553 -5.21 24.68 -22.35
C SER A 553 -6.72 24.93 -22.29
N PRO A 554 -7.49 24.50 -23.31
CA PRO A 554 -8.94 24.54 -23.26
C PRO A 554 -9.54 23.54 -22.26
N ALA A 555 -8.75 22.64 -21.69
CA ALA A 555 -9.20 21.67 -20.69
C ALA A 555 -9.39 22.28 -19.29
N ILE A 556 -8.82 23.46 -19.05
CA ILE A 556 -8.81 24.11 -17.73
C ILE A 556 -10.23 24.50 -17.33
N ASN A 557 -10.66 24.08 -16.13
CA ASN A 557 -11.96 24.31 -15.53
C ASN A 557 -13.16 23.88 -16.40
N ALA A 558 -12.92 22.96 -17.35
CA ALA A 558 -13.88 22.60 -18.39
C ALA A 558 -14.58 21.25 -18.14
N ALA A 559 -14.28 20.57 -17.03
CA ALA A 559 -14.93 19.30 -16.71
C ALA A 559 -16.44 19.48 -16.49
N LEU A 560 -17.21 18.49 -16.95
CA LEU A 560 -18.67 18.44 -16.82
C LEU A 560 -19.09 17.37 -15.82
N GLY A 561 -20.33 17.48 -15.33
CA GLY A 561 -20.88 16.54 -14.36
C GLY A 561 -20.34 16.74 -12.94
N THR A 562 -20.66 15.81 -12.05
CA THR A 562 -20.20 15.83 -10.66
C THR A 562 -19.75 14.44 -10.25
N TYR A 563 -18.46 14.29 -9.96
CA TYR A 563 -17.82 13.03 -9.59
C TYR A 563 -17.11 13.20 -8.24
N THR A 564 -17.85 13.08 -7.15
CA THR A 564 -17.37 13.37 -5.78
C THR A 564 -16.22 12.48 -5.30
N PHE A 565 -15.92 11.39 -6.01
CA PHE A 565 -14.78 10.52 -5.72
C PHE A 565 -13.47 10.98 -6.38
N VAL A 566 -13.50 11.99 -7.26
CA VAL A 566 -12.32 12.58 -7.89
C VAL A 566 -11.91 13.81 -7.08
N THR A 567 -11.18 13.61 -5.99
CA THR A 567 -10.84 14.67 -5.02
C THR A 567 -9.49 15.35 -5.29
N GLU A 568 -8.59 14.63 -5.93
CA GLU A 568 -7.25 15.06 -6.30
C GLU A 568 -6.96 14.65 -7.74
N ASP A 569 -5.83 15.06 -8.28
CA ASP A 569 -5.37 14.72 -9.63
C ASP A 569 -4.29 13.61 -9.61
N MET A 570 -3.65 13.35 -10.75
CA MET A 570 -2.58 12.35 -10.88
C MET A 570 -1.34 12.67 -10.02
N ASP A 571 -1.09 13.94 -9.74
CA ASP A 571 0.06 14.47 -9.00
C ASP A 571 -0.19 14.62 -7.49
N GLY A 572 -1.45 14.42 -7.06
CA GLY A 572 -1.90 14.59 -5.68
C GLY A 572 -2.36 16.01 -5.34
N GLU A 573 -2.58 16.85 -6.35
CA GLU A 573 -3.10 18.20 -6.18
C GLU A 573 -4.61 18.16 -6.02
N THR A 574 -5.16 18.95 -5.09
CA THR A 574 -6.60 19.01 -4.86
C THR A 574 -7.31 19.67 -6.03
N ARG A 575 -8.41 19.07 -6.49
CA ARG A 575 -9.25 19.65 -7.54
C ARG A 575 -10.21 20.67 -6.95
N SER A 576 -10.21 21.89 -7.50
CA SER A 576 -11.11 22.96 -7.05
C SER A 576 -12.26 23.17 -8.04
N THR A 577 -11.93 23.63 -9.25
CA THR A 577 -12.79 23.57 -10.42
C THR A 577 -12.11 22.63 -11.40
N THR A 578 -12.69 21.45 -11.57
CA THR A 578 -11.99 20.33 -12.20
C THR A 578 -11.64 20.59 -13.67
N ASP A 579 -10.40 20.30 -14.02
CA ASP A 579 -9.93 20.25 -15.40
C ASP A 579 -10.37 18.95 -16.10
N ILE A 580 -10.41 18.94 -17.43
CA ILE A 580 -10.52 17.70 -18.21
C ILE A 580 -9.15 17.00 -18.20
N GLY A 581 -9.13 15.68 -17.98
CA GLY A 581 -7.92 14.87 -17.93
C GLY A 581 -7.41 14.61 -16.51
N ALA A 582 -6.29 13.89 -16.44
CA ALA A 582 -5.70 13.40 -15.19
C ALA A 582 -4.93 14.45 -14.40
N ASP A 583 -4.44 15.48 -15.07
CA ASP A 583 -3.74 16.65 -14.49
C ASP A 583 -4.78 17.70 -14.07
N GLU A 584 -4.58 18.32 -12.90
CA GLU A 584 -5.21 19.59 -12.54
C GLU A 584 -4.15 20.68 -12.66
N ARG A 585 -4.37 21.65 -13.56
CA ARG A 585 -3.34 22.57 -13.99
C ARG A 585 -2.84 23.44 -12.82
N SER A 586 -1.67 23.09 -12.29
CA SER A 586 -0.95 23.89 -11.31
C SER A 586 0.31 24.54 -11.90
N SER A 587 0.78 25.63 -11.27
CA SER A 587 2.11 26.17 -11.56
C SER A 587 3.22 25.43 -10.80
N SER A 588 2.91 24.31 -10.15
CA SER A 588 3.88 23.55 -9.39
C SER A 588 4.88 22.88 -10.33
N THR A 589 6.11 22.74 -9.85
CA THR A 589 7.15 21.91 -10.48
C THR A 589 7.57 20.74 -9.59
N SER A 590 6.93 20.63 -8.42
CA SER A 590 7.14 19.58 -7.43
C SER A 590 5.80 18.93 -7.14
N PHE A 591 5.70 17.64 -7.40
CA PHE A 591 4.45 16.90 -7.32
C PHE A 591 4.56 15.88 -6.18
N GLY A 592 3.47 15.66 -5.44
CA GLY A 592 3.45 14.68 -4.35
C GLY A 592 3.41 13.24 -4.85
N LYS A 593 3.05 13.05 -6.12
CA LYS A 593 2.98 11.77 -6.81
C LYS A 593 3.63 11.91 -8.18
N HIS A 594 4.28 10.84 -8.61
CA HIS A 594 5.00 10.76 -9.88
C HIS A 594 5.21 9.30 -10.26
N PRO A 595 5.60 8.99 -11.51
CA PRO A 595 6.01 7.66 -11.89
C PRO A 595 7.21 7.22 -11.07
N LEU A 596 7.10 6.06 -10.43
CA LEU A 596 8.14 5.51 -9.56
C LEU A 596 9.35 5.05 -10.36
N VAL A 597 10.52 5.23 -9.76
CA VAL A 597 11.79 4.67 -10.25
C VAL A 597 12.33 3.61 -9.29
N VAL A 598 13.28 2.80 -9.76
CA VAL A 598 13.86 1.67 -8.99
C VAL A 598 14.39 2.08 -7.61
N THR A 599 14.89 3.31 -7.44
CA THR A 599 15.39 3.80 -6.13
C THR A 599 14.30 4.08 -5.10
N GLU A 600 13.03 4.09 -5.50
CA GLU A 600 11.87 4.40 -4.66
C GLU A 600 11.06 3.14 -4.30
N VAL A 601 11.50 1.98 -4.78
CA VAL A 601 10.85 0.69 -4.54
C VAL A 601 11.88 -0.38 -4.16
N GLY A 602 11.37 -1.51 -3.67
CA GLY A 602 12.19 -2.65 -3.31
C GLY A 602 12.98 -2.46 -2.01
N PRO A 603 13.90 -3.40 -1.70
CA PRO A 603 14.47 -3.54 -0.35
C PRO A 603 15.30 -2.37 0.15
N ASN A 604 15.77 -1.51 -0.74
CA ASN A 604 16.64 -0.39 -0.42
C ASN A 604 15.90 0.96 -0.42
N ALA A 605 14.61 0.98 -0.74
CA ALA A 605 13.87 2.23 -0.74
C ALA A 605 13.72 2.80 0.69
N PRO A 606 13.56 4.13 0.82
CA PRO A 606 13.49 4.85 2.10
C PRO A 606 12.49 4.29 3.12
#